data_AF-A0A0F9R8L3-F1
#
_entry.id   AF-A0A0F9R8L3-F1
#
_cell.length_a   1.000
_cell.length_b   1.000
_cell.length_c   1.000
_cell.angle_alpha   90.00
_cell.angle_beta   90.00
_cell.angle_gamma   90.00
#
_symmetry.space_group_name_H-M   'P 1'
#
loop_
_entity.id
_entity.type
_entity.pdbx_description
1 polymer ?
#
loop_
_entity_poly.entity_id
_entity_poly.type
_entity_poly.pdbx_seq_one_letter_code
_entity_poly.pdbx_strand_id
1 'polypeptide(L)' 'MGGQEEWMGRSIVMITDHINGNPEDNSLKNLRLICPNCDSQTFTYKNKNIGNGRYYRRKRYAEGKSY' A
#
# COMPACT_ATOMS: atom_id res chain seq x y z
N MET A 1 -2.00 4.64 -18.48
CA MET A 1 -3.09 4.94 -17.52
C MET A 1 -2.48 5.73 -16.38
N GLY A 2 -2.45 7.07 -16.51
CA GLY A 2 -1.90 7.96 -15.49
C GLY A 2 -3.05 8.55 -14.68
N GLY A 3 -2.99 8.40 -13.36
CA GLY A 3 -3.91 9.09 -12.46
C GLY A 3 -3.74 10.60 -12.64
N GLN A 4 -4.84 11.34 -12.60
CA GLN A 4 -4.81 12.79 -12.66
C GLN A 4 -3.87 13.33 -11.56
N GLU A 5 -2.91 14.17 -11.94
CA GLU A 5 -1.96 14.77 -10.99
C GLU A 5 -2.60 15.92 -10.19
N GLU A 6 -3.78 16.38 -10.61
CA GLU A 6 -4.52 17.46 -9.98
C GLU A 6 -6.00 17.11 -9.79
N TRP A 7 -6.57 17.56 -8.68
CA TRP A 7 -7.99 17.50 -8.37
C TRP A 7 -8.47 18.86 -7.87
N MET A 8 -9.46 19.45 -8.54
CA MET A 8 -9.99 20.79 -8.24
C MET A 8 -8.88 21.87 -8.14
N GLY A 9 -7.90 21.83 -9.05
CA GLY A 9 -6.78 22.79 -9.10
C GLY A 9 -5.74 22.62 -7.99
N ARG A 10 -5.71 21.47 -7.31
CA ARG A 10 -4.71 21.12 -6.30
C ARG A 10 -4.01 19.83 -6.67
N SER A 11 -2.70 19.76 -6.50
CA SER A 11 -1.92 18.54 -6.73
C SER A 11 -2.39 17.40 -5.83
N ILE A 12 -2.49 16.20 -6.40
CA ILE A 12 -2.85 14.99 -5.69
C ILE A 12 -1.58 14.31 -5.18
N VAL A 13 -1.60 13.85 -3.93
CA VAL A 13 -0.53 13.02 -3.38
C VAL A 13 -0.66 11.60 -3.93
N MET A 14 0.43 11.12 -4.56
CA MET A 14 0.52 9.76 -5.07
C MET A 14 0.78 8.77 -3.93
N ILE A 15 0.24 7.56 -4.07
CA ILE A 15 0.38 6.44 -3.15
C ILE A 15 1.38 5.45 -3.73
N THR A 16 2.33 4.99 -2.90
CA THR A 16 3.19 3.86 -3.21
C THR A 16 2.45 2.56 -2.95
N ASP A 17 2.21 1.79 -4.00
CA ASP A 17 1.51 0.51 -3.96
C ASP A 17 2.45 -0.65 -4.30
N HIS A 18 2.30 -1.75 -3.57
CA HIS A 18 2.97 -3.03 -3.84
C HIS A 18 2.07 -3.85 -4.77
N ILE A 19 2.51 -4.06 -6.01
CA ILE A 19 1.73 -4.73 -7.07
C ILE A 19 1.26 -6.12 -6.63
N ASN A 20 2.13 -6.89 -5.97
CA ASN A 20 1.81 -8.22 -5.45
C ASN A 20 1.12 -8.23 -4.08
N GLY A 21 0.93 -7.06 -3.45
CA GLY A 21 0.38 -6.93 -2.11
C GLY A 21 1.28 -7.43 -0.97
N ASN A 22 2.53 -7.81 -1.23
CA ASN A 22 3.47 -8.18 -0.19
C ASN A 22 4.22 -6.93 0.32
N PRO A 23 3.99 -6.48 1.58
CA PRO A 23 4.64 -5.29 2.12
C PRO A 23 6.16 -5.45 2.35
N GLU A 24 6.70 -6.66 2.26
CA GLU A 24 8.14 -6.93 2.45
C GLU A 24 8.92 -6.93 1.14
N ASP A 25 8.25 -7.05 -0.02
CA ASP A 25 8.87 -7.03 -1.34
C ASP A 25 9.03 -5.59 -1.86
N ASN A 26 10.12 -4.94 -1.48
CA ASN A 26 10.44 -3.57 -1.88
C ASN A 26 11.21 -3.48 -3.20
N SER A 27 11.14 -4.50 -4.05
CA SER A 27 11.79 -4.44 -5.37
C SER A 27 11.14 -3.36 -6.24
N LEU A 28 11.95 -2.58 -6.97
CA LEU A 28 11.43 -1.51 -7.83
C LEU A 28 10.40 -2.00 -8.86
N LYS A 29 10.51 -3.26 -9.28
CA LYS A 29 9.55 -3.91 -10.20
C LYS A 29 8.20 -4.20 -9.56
N ASN A 30 8.16 -4.32 -8.23
CA ASN A 30 6.94 -4.57 -7.46
C ASN A 30 6.30 -3.27 -6.93
N LEU A 31 7.00 -2.14 -7.01
CA LEU A 31 6.47 -0.85 -6.56
C LEU A 31 5.88 -0.08 -7.74
N ARG A 32 4.72 0.54 -7.53
CA ARG A 32 4.15 1.53 -8.45
C ARG A 32 3.61 2.74 -7.70
N LEU A 33 3.60 3.88 -8.38
CA LEU A 33 2.92 5.09 -7.91
C LEU A 33 1.54 5.16 -8.55
N ILE A 34 0.49 5.23 -7.73
CA ILE A 34 -0.90 5.34 -8.16
C ILE A 34 -1.60 6.48 -7.43
N CYS A 35 -2.63 7.09 -8.04
CA CYS A 35 -3.41 8.12 -7.35
C CYS A 35 -4.37 7.48 -6.33
N PRO A 36 -4.93 8.26 -5.37
CA PRO A 36 -5.86 7.76 -4.36
C PRO A 36 -7.12 7.09 -4.94
N ASN A 37 -7.58 7.55 -6.11
CA ASN A 37 -8.71 6.92 -6.79
C ASN A 37 -8.33 5.54 -7.33
N CYS A 38 -7.16 5.39 -7.94
CA CYS A 38 -6.66 4.09 -8.39
C CYS A 38 -6.39 3.15 -7.21
N ASP A 39 -5.87 3.65 -6.10
CA ASP A 39 -5.68 2.89 -4.86
C ASP A 39 -6.99 2.25 -4.36
N SER A 40 -8.10 2.99 -4.45
CA SER A 40 -9.43 2.47 -4.06
C SER A 40 -9.89 1.23 -4.85
N GLN A 41 -9.32 1.00 -6.03
CA GLN A 41 -9.65 -0.11 -6.92
C GLN A 41 -8.69 -1.29 -6.77
N THR A 42 -7.64 -1.16 -5.96
CA THR A 42 -6.72 -2.28 -5.70
C THR A 42 -7.41 -3.37 -4.90
N PHE A 43 -7.01 -4.63 -5.13
CA PHE A 43 -7.48 -5.76 -4.32
C PHE A 43 -6.94 -5.68 -2.87
N THR A 44 -5.87 -4.92 -2.65
CA THR A 44 -5.22 -4.67 -1.36
C THR A 44 -5.80 -3.48 -0.59
N TYR A 45 -6.73 -2.71 -1.18
CA TYR A 45 -7.22 -1.45 -0.62
C TYR A 45 -7.59 -1.54 0.87
N LYS A 46 -7.00 -0.65 1.68
CA LYS A 46 -7.14 -0.65 3.15
C LYS A 46 -6.81 -2.02 3.74
N ASN A 47 -7.75 -2.61 4.48
CA ASN A 47 -7.55 -3.89 5.17
C ASN A 47 -7.94 -5.09 4.30
N LYS A 48 -8.12 -4.92 2.97
CA LYS A 48 -8.46 -6.03 2.08
C LYS A 48 -7.28 -6.99 1.85
N ASN A 49 -6.05 -6.56 2.16
CA ASN A 49 -4.87 -7.41 2.11
C ASN A 49 -4.77 -8.38 3.31
N ILE A 50 -5.83 -9.14 3.56
CA ILE A 50 -5.93 -10.10 4.67
C ILE A 50 -4.95 -11.25 4.43
N GLY A 51 -4.25 -11.69 5.48
CA GLY A 51 -3.28 -12.78 5.40
C GLY A 51 -1.85 -12.32 5.09
N ASN A 52 -1.69 -11.38 4.15
CA ASN A 52 -0.39 -10.83 3.73
C ASN A 52 0.01 -9.56 4.49
N GLY A 53 -0.69 -9.23 5.58
CA GLY A 53 -0.29 -8.15 6.49
C GLY A 53 1.10 -8.40 7.10
N ARG A 54 1.67 -7.36 7.71
CA ARG A 54 3.06 -7.35 8.25
C ARG A 54 3.25 -8.45 9.31
N TYR A 55 3.68 -9.63 8.89
CA TYR A 55 3.85 -10.82 9.74
C TYR A 55 4.72 -10.53 10.95
N TYR A 56 5.83 -9.82 10.73
CA TYR A 56 6.77 -9.45 11.80
C TYR A 56 6.10 -8.65 12.93
N ARG A 57 5.11 -7.80 12.63
CA ARG A 57 4.35 -7.08 13.66
C ARG A 57 3.51 -8.02 14.52
N ARG A 58 2.79 -8.96 13.90
CA ARG A 58 2.00 -9.98 14.62
C ARG A 58 2.89 -10.80 15.55
N LYS A 59 4.06 -11.23 15.06
CA LYS A 59 5.05 -11.98 15.86
C LYS A 59 5.52 -11.17 17.06
N ARG A 60 5.89 -9.89 16.87
CA ARG A 60 6.31 -9.01 17.97
C ARG A 60 5.23 -8.80 19.02
N TYR A 61 3.97 -8.64 18.63
CA TYR A 61 2.87 -8.51 19.58
C TYR A 61 2.67 -9.80 20.39
N ALA A 62 2.76 -10.97 19.76
CA ALA A 62 2.71 -12.26 20.46
C ALA A 62 3.88 -12.44 21.44
N GLU A 63 5.04 -11.86 21.14
CA GLU A 63 6.23 -11.85 22.02
C GLU A 63 6.21 -10.74 23.09
N GLY A 64 5.14 -9.95 23.20
CA GLY A 64 5.06 -8.84 24.17
C GLY A 64 5.95 -7.63 23.86
N LYS A 65 6.50 -7.53 22.65
CA LYS A 65 7.45 -6.49 22.22
C LYS A 65 6.74 -5.31 21.55
N SER A 66 5.88 -4.61 22.29
CA SER A 66 5.29 -3.34 21.85
C SER A 66 6.19 -2.16 22.22
N TYR A 67 6.85 -1.59 21.23
CA TYR A 67 7.54 -0.30 21.26
C TYR A 67 7.59 0.23 19.83
#